data_AF-A0A831VSY4-F1
#
_entry.id   AF-A0A831VSY4-F1
#
_cell.length_a   1.000
_cell.length_b   1.000
_cell.length_c   1.000
_cell.angle_alpha   90.00
_cell.angle_beta   90.00
_cell.angle_gamma   90.00
#
_symmetry.space_group_name_H-M   'P 1'
#
loop_
_entity.id
_entity.type
_entity.pdbx_description
1 polymer ?
#
loop_
_entity_poly.entity_id
_entity_poly.type
_entity_poly.pdbx_seq_one_letter_code
_entity_poly.pdbx_strand_id
1 'polypeptide(L)'
;MDIKVKHMLTADLATLHFDTMDWMKKVLFYTEEFRFFQDLTDHKKNNSIIQEQVHQDIDLKMNTTIDRLLRLTKDITAHEKYLSIVIKDENDAKHPNFREKHGQLARRIIKLDEHVLVSKKEVYQFLVTKHPKQRHGFPI
;
A
#
# COMPACT_ATOMS: atom_id res chain seq x y z
N MET A 1 -10.59 4.21 19.46
CA MET A 1 -9.86 2.97 19.11
C MET A 1 -10.71 2.23 18.09
N ASP A 2 -10.18 1.90 16.92
CA ASP A 2 -10.92 1.20 15.85
C ASP A 2 -11.40 -0.17 16.36
N ILE A 3 -12.70 -0.46 16.22
CA ILE A 3 -13.34 -1.70 16.70
C ILE A 3 -12.66 -2.93 16.08
N LYS A 4 -12.22 -2.81 14.83
CA LYS A 4 -11.54 -3.89 14.09
C LYS A 4 -10.20 -4.23 14.73
N VAL A 5 -9.44 -3.20 15.13
CA VAL A 5 -8.15 -3.36 15.82
C VAL A 5 -8.34 -3.98 17.20
N LYS A 6 -9.41 -3.62 17.92
CA LYS A 6 -9.72 -4.21 19.24
C LYS A 6 -10.03 -5.70 19.15
N HIS A 7 -10.79 -6.13 18.15
CA HIS A 7 -11.08 -7.56 17.92
C HIS A 7 -9.82 -8.36 17.57
N MET A 8 -8.95 -7.81 16.72
CA MET A 8 -7.67 -8.45 16.39
C MET A 8 -6.79 -8.64 17.64
N LEU A 9 -6.76 -7.67 18.55
CA LEU A 9 -5.93 -7.75 19.75
C LEU A 9 -6.37 -8.82 20.77
N THR A 10 -7.61 -9.30 20.71
CA THR A 10 -8.14 -10.37 21.58
C THR A 10 -8.14 -11.75 20.93
N ALA A 11 -7.78 -11.84 19.65
CA ALA A 11 -7.82 -13.10 18.91
C ALA A 11 -6.74 -14.10 19.38
N ASP A 12 -6.93 -15.38 19.07
CA ASP A 12 -5.91 -16.40 19.33
C ASP A 12 -4.69 -16.21 18.41
N LEU A 13 -3.57 -16.86 18.77
CA LEU A 13 -2.31 -16.71 18.06
C LEU A 13 -2.39 -17.19 16.59
N ALA A 14 -3.22 -18.20 16.32
CA ALA A 14 -3.48 -18.69 14.97
C ALA A 14 -4.16 -17.64 14.08
N THR A 15 -5.15 -16.92 14.62
CA THR A 15 -5.82 -15.82 13.92
C THR A 15 -4.85 -14.68 13.61
N LEU A 16 -3.98 -14.30 14.56
CA LEU A 16 -2.97 -13.27 14.30
C LEU A 16 -1.97 -13.67 13.22
N HIS A 17 -1.58 -14.95 13.19
CA HIS A 17 -0.72 -15.49 12.13
C HIS A 17 -1.40 -15.44 10.78
N PHE A 18 -2.66 -15.88 10.71
CA PHE A 18 -3.48 -15.79 9.51
C PHE A 18 -3.60 -14.36 8.99
N ASP A 19 -3.96 -13.41 9.86
CA ASP A 19 -4.06 -11.98 9.51
C ASP A 19 -2.73 -11.44 8.97
N THR A 20 -1.61 -11.81 9.60
CA THR A 20 -0.27 -11.37 9.17
C THR A 20 0.06 -11.91 7.77
N MET A 21 -0.30 -13.15 7.48
CA MET A 21 -0.12 -13.77 6.17
C MET A 21 -1.01 -13.13 5.09
N ASP A 22 -2.25 -12.78 5.43
CA ASP A 22 -3.15 -12.06 4.53
C ASP A 22 -2.61 -10.66 4.20
N TRP A 23 -2.12 -9.93 5.20
CA TRP A 23 -1.49 -8.62 5.00
C TRP A 23 -0.27 -8.71 4.10
N MET A 24 0.54 -9.77 4.23
CA MET A 24 1.70 -9.99 3.37
C MET A 24 1.28 -10.15 1.90
N LYS A 25 0.26 -10.99 1.63
CA LYS A 25 -0.28 -11.16 0.28
C LYS A 25 -0.84 -9.86 -0.29
N LYS A 26 -1.59 -9.11 0.53
CA LYS A 26 -2.18 -7.83 0.14
C LYS A 26 -1.11 -6.80 -0.24
N VAL A 27 -0.08 -6.63 0.58
CA VAL A 27 0.98 -5.63 0.32
C VAL A 27 1.80 -6.00 -0.92
N LEU A 28 2.05 -7.29 -1.15
CA LEU A 28 2.68 -7.77 -2.38
C LEU A 28 1.82 -7.44 -3.60
N PHE A 29 0.52 -7.76 -3.53
CA PHE A 29 -0.44 -7.44 -4.60
C PHE A 29 -0.45 -5.94 -4.92
N TYR A 30 -0.52 -5.07 -3.91
CA TYR A 30 -0.45 -3.63 -4.14
C TYR A 30 0.88 -3.21 -4.77
N THR A 31 1.99 -3.81 -4.36
CA THR A 31 3.31 -3.49 -4.93
C THR A 31 3.36 -3.80 -6.43
N GLU A 32 2.85 -4.96 -6.82
CA GLU A 32 2.74 -5.37 -8.23
C GLU A 32 1.78 -4.47 -9.01
N GLU A 33 0.63 -4.13 -8.42
CA GLU A 33 -0.36 -3.26 -9.04
C GLU A 33 0.20 -1.85 -9.30
N PHE A 34 0.93 -1.26 -8.36
CA PHE A 34 1.56 0.06 -8.58
C PHE A 34 2.67 0.01 -9.62
N ARG A 35 3.45 -1.08 -9.71
CA ARG A 35 4.44 -1.25 -10.79
C ARG A 35 3.77 -1.38 -12.15
N PHE A 36 2.64 -2.08 -12.23
CA PHE A 36 1.84 -2.13 -13.43
C PHE A 36 1.31 -0.75 -13.82
N PHE A 37 0.87 0.06 -12.86
CA PHE A 37 0.47 1.44 -13.14
C PHE A 37 1.61 2.31 -13.66
N GLN A 38 2.83 2.15 -13.14
CA GLN A 38 4.00 2.86 -13.66
C GLN A 38 4.25 2.54 -15.13
N ASP A 39 4.25 1.26 -15.49
CA ASP A 39 4.37 0.85 -16.89
C ASP A 39 3.27 1.49 -17.76
N LEU A 40 2.01 1.46 -17.29
CA LEU A 40 0.91 2.11 -18.02
C LEU A 40 1.07 3.62 -18.19
N THR A 41 1.57 4.33 -17.17
CA THR A 41 1.77 5.78 -17.25
C THR A 41 2.93 6.16 -18.15
N ASP A 42 4.00 5.35 -18.16
CA ASP A 42 5.17 5.57 -19.03
C ASP A 42 4.82 5.50 -20.51
N HIS A 43 3.83 4.68 -20.88
CA HIS A 43 3.33 4.61 -22.26
C HIS A 43 2.36 5.74 -22.64
N LYS A 44 1.97 6.60 -21.69
CA LYS A 44 1.05 7.72 -21.96
C LYS A 44 1.80 8.87 -22.63
N LYS A 45 1.33 9.28 -23.82
CA LYS A 45 1.91 10.43 -24.54
C LYS A 45 1.60 11.75 -23.82
N ASN A 46 2.65 12.47 -23.43
CA ASN A 46 2.59 13.84 -22.95
C ASN A 46 2.87 14.80 -24.10
N ASN A 47 1.94 15.72 -24.37
CA ASN A 47 1.98 16.65 -25.49
C ASN A 47 2.17 18.11 -25.04
N SER A 48 2.40 18.35 -23.74
CA SER A 48 2.67 19.68 -23.19
C SER A 48 3.53 19.59 -21.92
N ILE A 49 4.21 20.69 -21.58
CA ILE A 49 4.99 20.82 -20.34
C ILE A 49 4.12 20.57 -19.10
N ILE A 50 2.87 21.03 -19.11
CA ILE A 50 1.93 20.81 -18.01
C ILE A 50 1.63 19.32 -17.85
N GLN A 51 1.46 18.57 -18.96
CA GLN A 51 1.21 17.13 -18.91
C GLN A 51 2.43 16.37 -18.38
N GLU A 52 3.63 16.80 -18.77
CA GLU A 52 4.87 16.22 -18.28
C GLU A 52 5.04 16.45 -16.77
N GLN A 53 4.74 17.65 -16.26
CA GLN A 53 4.78 17.92 -14.83
C GLN A 53 3.78 17.05 -14.06
N VAL A 54 2.54 16.92 -14.55
CA VAL A 54 1.54 16.04 -13.92
C VAL A 54 2.00 14.59 -13.95
N HIS A 55 2.65 14.14 -15.03
CA HIS A 55 3.21 12.80 -15.11
C HIS A 55 4.27 12.56 -14.04
N GLN A 56 5.23 13.48 -13.89
CA GLN A 56 6.29 13.41 -12.87
C GLN A 56 5.71 13.40 -11.45
N ASP A 57 4.68 14.20 -11.18
CA ASP A 57 4.01 14.22 -9.88
C ASP A 57 3.33 12.87 -9.57
N ILE A 58 2.69 12.26 -10.57
CA ILE A 58 2.05 10.94 -10.45
C ILE A 58 3.11 9.85 -10.25
N ASP A 59 4.20 9.86 -11.01
CA ASP A 59 5.27 8.86 -10.87
C ASP A 59 5.97 8.97 -9.51
N LEU A 60 6.26 10.19 -9.02
CA LEU A 60 6.81 10.41 -7.69
C LEU A 60 5.90 9.83 -6.59
N LYS A 61 4.58 10.04 -6.71
CA LYS A 61 3.60 9.47 -5.78
C LYS A 61 3.58 7.94 -5.83
N MET A 62 3.64 7.34 -7.01
CA MET A 62 3.70 5.88 -7.16
C MET A 62 4.98 5.30 -6.56
N ASN A 63 6.14 5.87 -6.87
CA ASN A 63 7.43 5.49 -6.26
C ASN A 63 7.39 5.58 -4.73
N THR A 64 6.88 6.69 -4.19
CA THR A 64 6.71 6.87 -2.74
C THR A 64 5.78 5.81 -2.13
N THR A 65 4.73 5.42 -2.85
CA THR A 65 3.80 4.38 -2.42
C THR A 65 4.45 3.00 -2.41
N ILE A 66 5.19 2.66 -3.46
CA ILE A 66 5.96 1.41 -3.58
C ILE A 66 6.98 1.32 -2.44
N ASP A 67 7.73 2.37 -2.16
CA ASP A 67 8.70 2.38 -1.05
C ASP A 67 8.04 2.13 0.31
N ARG A 68 6.85 2.71 0.55
CA ARG A 68 6.07 2.45 1.77
C ARG A 68 5.61 1.00 1.85
N LEU A 69 5.14 0.42 0.74
CA LEU A 69 4.73 -0.98 0.65
C LEU A 69 5.91 -1.93 0.92
N LEU A 70 7.08 -1.65 0.34
CA LEU A 70 8.30 -2.45 0.55
C LEU A 70 8.77 -2.41 2.00
N ARG A 71 8.72 -1.23 2.65
CA ARG A 71 9.03 -1.11 4.08
C ARG A 71 8.02 -1.89 4.94
N LEU A 72 6.73 -1.76 4.65
CA LEU A 72 5.70 -2.48 5.39
C LEU A 72 5.83 -4.00 5.21
N THR A 73 6.20 -4.47 4.02
CA THR A 73 6.49 -5.90 3.77
C THR A 73 7.57 -6.41 4.72
N LYS A 74 8.69 -5.68 4.86
CA LYS A 74 9.76 -6.06 5.79
C LYS A 74 9.27 -6.17 7.23
N ASP A 75 8.44 -5.22 7.66
CA ASP A 75 7.89 -5.21 9.02
C ASP A 75 6.92 -6.37 9.26
N ILE A 76 6.07 -6.68 8.28
CA ILE A 76 5.14 -7.82 8.33
C ILE A 76 5.93 -9.13 8.35
N THR A 77 6.94 -9.30 7.49
CA THR A 77 7.78 -10.49 7.48
C THR A 77 8.54 -10.67 8.80
N ALA A 78 9.05 -9.60 9.40
CA ALA A 78 9.70 -9.67 10.71
C ALA A 78 8.71 -10.08 11.81
N HIS A 79 7.48 -9.58 11.74
CA HIS A 79 6.42 -9.95 12.68
C HIS A 79 5.93 -11.39 12.50
N GLU A 80 5.78 -11.87 11.27
CA GLU A 80 5.44 -13.26 10.96
C GLU A 80 6.48 -14.22 11.54
N LYS A 81 7.77 -13.96 11.30
CA LYS A 81 8.86 -14.76 11.88
C LYS A 81 8.80 -14.80 13.40
N TYR A 82 8.48 -13.64 14.01
CA TYR A 82 8.31 -13.56 15.45
C TYR A 82 7.12 -14.41 15.92
N LEU A 83 5.94 -14.30 15.29
CA LEU A 83 4.77 -15.13 15.62
C LEU A 83 5.06 -16.62 15.45
N SER A 84 5.76 -17.00 14.38
CA SER A 84 6.18 -18.39 14.13
C SER A 84 7.08 -18.96 15.23
N ILE A 85 7.88 -18.12 15.92
CA ILE A 85 8.65 -18.52 17.11
C ILE A 85 7.73 -18.67 18.32
N VAL A 86 6.83 -17.70 18.56
CA VAL A 86 5.88 -17.75 19.68
C VAL A 86 5.00 -18.99 19.62
N ILE A 87 4.49 -19.34 18.42
CA ILE A 87 3.67 -20.54 18.19
C ILE A 87 4.42 -21.81 18.59
N LYS A 88 5.74 -21.86 18.40
CA LYS A 88 6.58 -23.04 18.69
C LYS A 88 7.02 -23.14 20.15
N ASP A 89 7.16 -22.04 20.88
CA ASP A 89 7.60 -22.04 22.30
C ASP A 89 6.43 -22.38 23.24
N GLU A 90 5.18 -22.44 22.74
CA GLU A 90 3.92 -22.77 23.47
C GLU A 90 3.64 -21.96 24.74
N ASN A 91 4.49 -20.97 25.06
CA ASN A 91 4.51 -20.26 26.32
C ASN A 91 4.38 -18.76 26.09
N ASP A 92 3.16 -18.33 25.78
CA ASP A 92 2.78 -16.95 25.44
C ASP A 92 3.27 -15.90 26.47
N ALA A 93 3.42 -16.30 27.74
CA ALA A 93 3.89 -15.44 28.83
C ALA A 93 5.31 -14.89 28.61
N LYS A 94 6.14 -15.57 27.80
CA LYS A 94 7.50 -15.11 27.44
C LYS A 94 7.51 -14.01 26.37
N HIS A 95 6.36 -13.73 25.74
CA HIS A 95 6.31 -12.91 24.53
C HIS A 95 5.36 -11.72 24.60
N PRO A 96 5.22 -10.97 25.71
CA PRO A 96 4.09 -10.08 26.00
C PRO A 96 3.77 -9.03 24.91
N ASN A 97 4.76 -8.64 24.11
CA ASN A 97 4.65 -7.54 23.15
C ASN A 97 4.09 -7.94 21.78
N PHE A 98 3.80 -9.22 21.51
CA PHE A 98 3.36 -9.67 20.18
C PHE A 98 2.04 -9.04 19.74
N ARG A 99 1.08 -8.94 20.67
CA ARG A 99 -0.24 -8.35 20.41
C ARG A 99 -0.12 -6.86 20.10
N GLU A 100 0.70 -6.13 20.86
CA GLU A 100 0.89 -4.70 20.61
C GLU A 100 1.48 -4.44 19.22
N LYS A 101 2.55 -5.16 18.85
CA LYS A 101 3.17 -5.06 17.51
C LYS A 101 2.18 -5.40 16.40
N HIS A 102 1.39 -6.46 16.59
CA HIS A 102 0.34 -6.84 15.64
C HIS A 102 -0.70 -5.72 15.49
N GLY A 103 -1.16 -5.11 16.60
CA GLY A 103 -2.08 -3.97 16.56
C GLY A 103 -1.49 -2.72 15.89
N GLN A 104 -0.18 -2.48 16.03
CA GLN A 104 0.51 -1.41 15.31
C GLN A 104 0.52 -1.67 13.80
N LEU A 105 0.79 -2.92 13.36
CA LEU A 105 0.71 -3.31 11.96
C LEU A 105 -0.70 -3.21 11.40
N ALA A 106 -1.72 -3.68 12.14
CA ALA A 106 -3.12 -3.57 11.74
C ALA A 106 -3.51 -2.12 11.41
N ARG A 107 -3.15 -1.18 12.30
CA ARG A 107 -3.40 0.26 12.07
C ARG A 107 -2.68 0.79 10.83
N ARG A 108 -1.47 0.31 10.55
CA ARG A 108 -0.71 0.70 9.35
C ARG A 108 -1.34 0.14 8.09
N ILE A 109 -1.85 -1.09 8.12
CA ILE A 109 -2.57 -1.71 7.00
C ILE A 109 -3.87 -0.97 6.69
N ILE A 110 -4.65 -0.59 7.71
CA ILE A 110 -5.89 0.17 7.50
C ILE A 110 -5.61 1.52 6.83
N LYS A 111 -4.61 2.26 7.33
CA LYS A 111 -4.19 3.52 6.71
C LYS A 111 -3.64 3.33 5.29
N LEU A 112 -2.97 2.21 5.04
CA LEU A 112 -2.47 1.87 3.73
C LEU A 112 -3.63 1.62 2.75
N ASP A 113 -4.67 0.89 3.15
CA ASP A 113 -5.85 0.61 2.30
C ASP A 113 -6.49 1.93 1.80
N GLU A 114 -6.65 2.91 2.71
CA GLU A 114 -7.17 4.24 2.37
C GLU A 114 -6.24 4.98 1.39
N HIS A 115 -4.94 4.98 1.66
CA HIS A 115 -3.95 5.63 0.82
C HIS A 115 -3.90 5.02 -0.58
N VAL A 116 -3.86 3.68 -0.68
CA VAL A 116 -3.83 2.95 -1.94
C VAL A 116 -5.07 3.28 -2.77
N LEU A 117 -6.26 3.29 -2.16
CA LEU A 117 -7.49 3.65 -2.86
C LEU A 117 -7.42 5.06 -3.46
N VAL A 118 -6.93 6.05 -2.70
CA VAL A 118 -6.80 7.43 -3.18
C VAL A 118 -5.78 7.50 -4.32
N SER A 119 -4.59 6.94 -4.14
CA SER A 119 -3.54 6.94 -5.17
C SER A 119 -4.00 6.27 -6.46
N LYS A 120 -4.74 5.16 -6.38
CA LYS A 120 -5.34 4.49 -7.55
C LYS A 120 -6.27 5.43 -8.31
N LYS A 121 -7.16 6.14 -7.62
CA LYS A 121 -8.07 7.10 -8.26
C LYS A 121 -7.31 8.20 -9.01
N GLU A 122 -6.25 8.72 -8.42
CA GLU A 122 -5.41 9.74 -9.05
C GLU A 122 -4.72 9.22 -10.32
N VAL A 123 -4.12 8.02 -10.25
CA VAL A 123 -3.51 7.35 -11.40
C VAL A 123 -4.54 7.09 -12.50
N TYR A 124 -5.70 6.52 -12.16
CA TYR A 124 -6.76 6.28 -13.12
C TYR A 124 -7.24 7.57 -13.78
N GLN A 125 -7.45 8.63 -13.00
CA GLN A 125 -7.83 9.94 -13.52
C GLN A 125 -6.77 10.45 -14.51
N PHE A 126 -5.49 10.34 -14.17
CA PHE A 126 -4.41 10.70 -15.08
C PHE A 126 -4.47 9.88 -16.38
N LEU A 127 -4.62 8.56 -16.30
CA LEU A 127 -4.67 7.67 -17.47
C LEU A 127 -5.86 7.96 -18.40
N VAL A 128 -7.06 8.19 -17.85
CA VAL A 128 -8.28 8.39 -18.66
C VAL A 128 -8.46 9.81 -19.18
N THR A 129 -7.80 10.81 -18.56
CA THR A 129 -7.93 12.20 -18.99
C THR A 129 -7.38 12.35 -20.42
N LYS A 130 -8.29 12.67 -21.35
CA LYS A 130 -7.99 13.05 -22.73
C LYS A 130 -7.79 14.55 -22.76
N HIS A 131 -6.55 15.00 -22.92
CA HIS A 131 -6.31 16.42 -23.11
C HIS A 131 -6.60 16.81 -24.57
N PRO A 132 -7.42 17.83 -24.82
CA PRO A 132 -7.63 18.33 -26.16
C PRO A 132 -6.28 18.80 -26.74
N LYS A 133 -6.01 18.46 -28.00
CA LYS A 133 -4.86 19.01 -28.74
C LYS A 133 -4.95 20.53 -28.65
N GLN A 134 -3.90 21.19 -28.15
CA GLN A 134 -3.79 22.64 -28.27
C GLN A 134 -3.89 22.99 -29.76
N ARG A 135 -5.01 23.59 -30.17
CA ARG A 135 -5.14 24.15 -31.51
C ARG A 135 -4.34 25.45 -31.50
N HIS A 136 -3.14 25.42 -32.06
CA HIS A 136 -2.46 26.66 -32.44
C HIS A 136 -3.27 27.31 -33.58
N GLY A 137 -3.75 28.54 -33.35
CA GLY A 137 -4.58 29.35 -34.25
C GLY A 137 -6.09 29.24 -33.91
N PHE A 138 -6.84 30.31 -33.60
CA PHE A 138 -6.84 31.68 -34.11
C PHE A 138 -7.33 32.67 -33.01
N PRO A 139 -7.05 33.99 -33.15
CA PRO A 139 -7.75 35.03 -32.42
C PRO A 139 -9.14 35.28 -33.03
N ILE A 140 -10.14 35.56 -32.18
CA ILE A 140 -11.39 36.24 -32.55
C ILE A 140 -11.38 37.58 -31.83
#